data_AF-A0A2N1PE53-F1
#
_entry.id   AF-A0A2N1PE53-F1
#
_cell.length_a   1.000
_cell.length_b   1.000
_cell.length_c   1.000
_cell.angle_alpha   90.00
_cell.angle_beta   90.00
_cell.angle_gamma   90.00
#
_symmetry.space_group_name_H-M   'P 1'
#
loop_
_entity.id
_entity.type
_entity.pdbx_description
1 polymer ?
#
loop_
_entity_poly.entity_id
_entity_poly.type
_entity_poly.pdbx_seq_one_letter_code
_entity_poly.pdbx_strand_id
1 'polypeptide(L)'
;VISLVLLAVVYVTSLTGIIVERQSVTLERILSESTESGDYTNYVKYSSEMYKPLFLNVITSDDRYQFQAFHTIESSKTEMYAGFIIFIKPLVDVPFSETTYTEYDLSDIVIQISDTLVYDSKADSIYDEFSISFGIKERQFYYYNFVPETFGPYEIRIKNYDGDIILTANTSYVDETIDVNPNDAQAKADLFVTLSQKGFLRSYTIDEINDLYEFDQHVWKAYMYTAIFLVIDLAVGYFFVFKKKQ
;
A
#
# COMPACT_ATOMS: atom_id res chain seq x y z
N VAL A 1 -34.91 -23.24 2.92
CA VAL A 1 -33.80 -23.10 1.94
C VAL A 1 -33.52 -21.63 1.66
N ILE A 2 -34.50 -20.83 1.17
CA ILE A 2 -34.29 -19.40 0.89
C ILE A 2 -33.79 -18.60 2.11
N SER A 3 -34.40 -18.75 3.30
CA SER A 3 -33.92 -18.08 4.52
C SER A 3 -32.50 -18.47 4.94
N LEU A 4 -32.10 -19.72 4.72
CA LEU A 4 -30.73 -20.17 5.02
C LEU A 4 -29.71 -19.55 4.06
N VAL A 5 -30.07 -19.44 2.78
CA VAL A 5 -29.25 -18.75 1.78
C VAL A 5 -29.14 -17.26 2.12
N LEU A 6 -30.25 -16.60 2.46
CA LEU A 6 -30.24 -15.19 2.88
C LEU A 6 -29.40 -14.97 4.14
N LEU A 7 -29.49 -15.87 5.13
CA LEU A 7 -28.69 -15.80 6.34
C LEU A 7 -27.19 -15.92 6.03
N ALA A 8 -26.80 -16.86 5.16
CA ALA A 8 -25.42 -17.00 4.72
C ALA A 8 -24.93 -15.74 3.98
N VAL A 9 -25.77 -15.16 3.11
CA VAL A 9 -25.45 -13.91 2.42
C VAL A 9 -25.25 -12.77 3.41
N VAL A 10 -26.15 -12.57 4.37
CA VAL A 10 -26.03 -11.52 5.40
C VAL A 10 -24.77 -11.69 6.24
N TYR A 11 -24.44 -12.93 6.62
CA TYR A 11 -23.21 -13.21 7.36
C TYR A 11 -21.97 -12.85 6.53
N VAL A 12 -21.88 -13.31 5.28
CA VAL A 12 -20.74 -13.04 4.40
C VAL A 12 -20.59 -11.54 4.12
N THR A 13 -21.67 -10.84 3.77
CA THR A 13 -21.61 -9.40 3.51
C THR A 13 -21.22 -8.60 4.74
N SER A 14 -21.72 -8.99 5.92
CA SER A 14 -21.34 -8.37 7.19
C SER A 14 -19.85 -8.58 7.49
N LEU A 15 -19.36 -9.80 7.30
CA LEU A 15 -17.96 -10.15 7.52
C LEU A 15 -17.04 -9.37 6.57
N THR A 16 -17.38 -9.34 5.28
CA THR A 16 -16.64 -8.55 4.28
C THR A 16 -16.65 -7.05 4.62
N GLY A 17 -17.80 -6.52 5.07
CA GLY A 17 -17.90 -5.13 5.51
C GLY A 17 -16.95 -4.81 6.66
N ILE A 18 -16.88 -5.68 7.67
CA ILE A 18 -15.94 -5.53 8.79
C ILE A 18 -14.50 -5.61 8.32
N ILE A 19 -14.15 -6.57 7.45
CA ILE A 19 -12.78 -6.71 6.91
C ILE A 19 -12.36 -5.40 6.21
N VAL A 20 -13.19 -4.87 5.33
CA VAL A 20 -12.89 -3.64 4.58
C VAL A 20 -12.79 -2.43 5.51
N GLU A 21 -13.70 -2.29 6.49
CA GLU A 21 -13.64 -1.23 7.50
C GLU A 21 -12.31 -1.29 8.27
N ARG A 22 -11.92 -2.48 8.76
CA ARG A 22 -10.70 -2.65 9.56
C ARG A 22 -9.43 -2.48 8.75
N GLN A 23 -9.42 -2.88 7.48
CA GLN A 23 -8.34 -2.58 6.55
C GLN A 23 -8.14 -1.06 6.40
N SER A 24 -9.22 -0.31 6.19
CA SER A 24 -9.15 1.15 6.03
C SER A 24 -8.65 1.83 7.30
N VAL A 25 -9.21 1.47 8.47
CA VAL A 25 -8.80 2.03 9.76
C VAL A 25 -7.34 1.73 10.07
N THR A 26 -6.89 0.51 9.78
CA THR A 26 -5.50 0.10 10.01
C THR A 26 -4.54 0.83 9.09
N LEU A 27 -4.89 0.96 7.81
CA LEU A 27 -4.11 1.72 6.85
C LEU A 27 -4.00 3.20 7.26
N GLU A 28 -5.11 3.82 7.65
CA GLU A 28 -5.12 5.20 8.14
C GLU A 28 -4.23 5.36 9.38
N ARG A 29 -4.32 4.45 10.35
CA ARG A 29 -3.45 4.44 11.53
C ARG A 29 -1.97 4.34 11.14
N ILE A 30 -1.61 3.37 10.31
CA ILE A 30 -0.21 3.17 9.87
C ILE A 30 0.30 4.41 9.15
N LEU A 31 -0.52 5.04 8.29
CA LEU A 31 -0.17 6.26 7.58
C LEU A 31 0.01 7.44 8.54
N SER A 32 -0.87 7.62 9.51
CA SER A 32 -0.76 8.67 10.54
C SER A 32 0.53 8.51 11.33
N GLU A 33 0.81 7.30 11.85
CA GLU A 33 2.04 7.00 12.59
C GLU A 33 3.30 7.23 11.74
N SER A 34 3.27 6.82 10.47
CA SER A 34 4.39 7.01 9.54
C SER A 34 4.63 8.50 9.26
N THR A 35 3.55 9.27 9.14
CA THR A 35 3.61 10.71 8.91
C THR A 35 4.14 11.44 10.15
N GLU A 36 3.66 11.10 11.34
CA GLU A 36 4.11 11.72 12.60
C GLU A 36 5.59 11.42 12.88
N SER A 37 5.98 10.14 12.79
CA SER A 37 7.36 9.72 13.04
C SER A 37 8.32 10.09 11.91
N GLY A 38 7.81 10.23 10.68
CA GLY A 38 8.63 10.27 9.48
C GLY A 38 9.38 8.96 9.25
N ASP A 39 8.81 7.80 9.59
CA ASP A 39 9.31 6.46 9.29
C ASP A 39 8.23 5.64 8.59
N TYR A 40 8.46 5.30 7.32
CA TYR A 40 7.47 4.60 6.49
C TYR A 40 7.65 3.08 6.48
N THR A 41 8.51 2.55 7.34
CA THR A 41 8.80 1.10 7.41
C THR A 41 7.53 0.29 7.70
N ASN A 42 6.66 0.77 8.60
CA ASN A 42 5.42 0.05 8.93
C ASN A 42 4.44 0.02 7.75
N TYR A 43 4.37 1.09 6.95
CA TYR A 43 3.60 1.09 5.71
C TYR A 43 4.16 0.08 4.71
N VAL A 44 5.48 0.09 4.49
CA VAL A 44 6.13 -0.84 3.55
C VAL A 44 5.95 -2.30 3.99
N LYS A 45 6.06 -2.59 5.29
CA LYS A 45 5.75 -3.91 5.86
C LYS A 45 4.30 -4.32 5.67
N TYR A 46 3.37 -3.36 5.58
CA TYR A 46 1.96 -3.64 5.35
C TYR A 46 1.66 -3.86 3.86
N SER A 47 2.38 -3.20 2.96
CA SER A 47 2.10 -3.22 1.51
C SER A 47 2.93 -4.22 0.70
N SER A 48 3.92 -4.89 1.29
CA SER A 48 4.85 -5.78 0.58
C SER A 48 4.98 -7.15 1.27
N GLU A 49 5.58 -8.12 0.59
CA GLU A 49 5.91 -9.44 1.15
C GLU A 49 7.28 -9.46 1.83
N MET A 50 8.23 -8.77 1.21
CA MET A 50 9.55 -8.49 1.75
C MET A 50 10.00 -7.10 1.32
N TYR A 51 10.94 -6.52 2.05
CA TYR A 51 11.49 -5.21 1.73
C TYR A 51 12.94 -5.09 2.16
N LYS A 52 13.68 -4.20 1.51
CA LYS A 52 15.04 -3.82 1.86
C LYS A 52 15.15 -2.29 1.87
N PRO A 53 15.45 -1.68 3.02
CA PRO A 53 15.73 -0.25 3.07
C PRO A 53 16.96 0.09 2.22
N LEU A 54 16.83 1.09 1.35
CA LEU A 54 17.94 1.63 0.56
C LEU A 54 18.43 2.95 1.15
N PHE A 55 17.48 3.82 1.50
CA PHE A 55 17.74 5.11 2.12
C PHE A 55 16.72 5.33 3.24
N LEU A 56 17.21 5.67 4.43
CA LEU A 56 16.39 5.92 5.61
C LEU A 56 16.65 7.33 6.12
N ASN A 57 15.60 8.13 6.21
CA ASN A 57 15.59 9.46 6.83
C ASN A 57 16.68 10.40 6.28
N VAL A 58 16.91 10.36 4.97
CA VAL A 58 17.88 11.24 4.31
C VAL A 58 17.25 12.61 4.16
N ILE A 59 17.88 13.64 4.71
CA ILE A 59 17.55 15.02 4.41
C ILE A 59 18.06 15.31 3.00
N THR A 60 17.20 15.83 2.13
CA THR A 60 17.56 16.06 0.73
C THR A 60 18.49 17.27 0.59
N SER A 61 18.97 17.58 -0.63
CA SER A 61 19.78 18.79 -0.82
C SER A 61 18.97 20.09 -0.63
N ASP A 62 17.65 19.99 -0.76
CA ASP A 62 16.70 20.98 -0.28
C ASP A 62 16.26 20.56 1.13
N ASP A 63 16.87 21.15 2.16
CA ASP A 63 16.73 20.77 3.57
C ASP A 63 15.28 20.81 4.12
N ARG A 64 14.35 21.32 3.31
CA ARG A 64 12.91 21.30 3.52
C ARG A 64 12.28 19.92 3.33
N TYR A 65 12.99 18.92 2.80
CA TYR A 65 12.45 17.60 2.52
C TYR A 65 13.23 16.46 3.19
N GLN A 66 12.51 15.40 3.52
CA GLN A 66 13.02 14.10 3.97
C GLN A 66 12.68 13.04 2.93
N PHE A 67 13.63 12.16 2.64
CA PHE A 67 13.54 11.08 1.66
C PHE A 67 13.75 9.72 2.31
N GLN A 68 12.94 8.75 1.89
CA GLN A 68 13.12 7.32 2.16
C GLN A 68 12.88 6.51 0.91
N ALA A 69 13.62 5.43 0.74
CA ALA A 69 13.43 4.51 -0.36
C ALA A 69 13.60 3.07 0.08
N PHE A 70 12.75 2.21 -0.47
CA PHE A 70 12.70 0.80 -0.18
C PHE A 70 12.65 0.02 -1.50
N HIS A 71 13.43 -1.05 -1.56
CA HIS A 71 13.27 -2.08 -2.57
C HIS A 71 12.27 -3.11 -2.02
N THR A 72 11.16 -3.34 -2.71
CA THR A 72 10.06 -4.19 -2.25
C THR A 72 9.93 -5.43 -3.11
N ILE A 73 9.38 -6.47 -2.51
CA ILE A 73 8.94 -7.68 -3.18
C ILE A 73 7.44 -7.75 -2.98
N GLU A 74 6.73 -7.73 -4.09
CA GLU A 74 5.28 -7.69 -4.11
C GLU A 74 4.75 -8.91 -4.84
N SER A 75 3.49 -9.27 -4.53
CA SER A 75 2.82 -10.40 -5.15
C SER A 75 1.53 -9.93 -5.81
N SER A 76 1.38 -10.28 -7.09
CA SER A 76 0.10 -10.24 -7.77
C SER A 76 -0.55 -11.63 -7.69
N LYS A 77 -1.70 -11.81 -8.36
CA LYS A 77 -2.33 -13.14 -8.43
C LYS A 77 -1.50 -14.16 -9.21
N THR A 78 -0.64 -13.69 -10.11
CA THR A 78 0.03 -14.52 -11.12
C THR A 78 1.55 -14.55 -10.96
N GLU A 79 2.14 -13.51 -10.38
CA GLU A 79 3.59 -13.38 -10.31
C GLU A 79 4.03 -12.64 -9.04
N MET A 80 5.28 -12.88 -8.64
CA MET A 80 5.98 -12.03 -7.70
C MET A 80 6.94 -11.13 -8.48
N TYR A 81 7.06 -9.88 -8.07
CA TYR A 81 7.91 -8.90 -8.75
C TYR A 81 8.65 -8.01 -7.74
N ALA A 82 9.78 -7.48 -8.18
CA ALA A 82 10.58 -6.54 -7.42
C ALA A 82 10.22 -5.11 -7.81
N GLY A 83 9.90 -4.27 -6.83
CA GLY A 83 9.43 -2.89 -7.03
C GLY A 83 10.13 -1.91 -6.10
N PHE A 84 9.84 -0.63 -6.24
CA PHE A 84 10.43 0.40 -5.41
C PHE A 84 9.35 1.30 -4.86
N ILE A 85 9.45 1.60 -3.57
CA ILE A 85 8.60 2.60 -2.93
C ILE A 85 9.49 3.71 -2.37
N ILE A 86 9.22 4.94 -2.80
CA ILE A 86 9.99 6.13 -2.45
C ILE A 86 9.06 7.16 -1.81
N PHE A 87 9.38 7.60 -0.60
CA PHE A 87 8.62 8.60 0.14
C PHE A 87 9.36 9.93 0.18
N ILE A 88 8.61 11.01 -0.03
CA ILE A 88 9.06 12.39 0.15
C ILE A 88 8.14 13.08 1.15
N LYS A 89 8.71 13.51 2.27
CA LYS A 89 8.02 14.24 3.32
C LYS A 89 8.57 15.65 3.46
N PRO A 90 7.78 16.71 3.27
CA PRO A 90 8.19 18.05 3.64
C PRO A 90 8.34 18.18 5.17
N LEU A 91 9.39 18.88 5.60
CA LEU A 91 9.71 19.19 7.00
C LEU A 91 9.24 20.59 7.40
N VAL A 92 8.95 21.43 6.42
CA VAL A 92 8.39 22.77 6.55
C VAL A 92 7.30 22.98 5.49
N ASP A 93 6.60 24.11 5.55
CA ASP A 93 5.65 24.48 4.50
C ASP A 93 6.36 24.70 3.16
N VAL A 94 5.86 24.05 2.11
CA VAL A 94 6.43 24.06 0.75
C VAL A 94 5.32 24.18 -0.29
N PRO A 95 5.61 24.69 -1.50
CA PRO A 95 4.63 24.65 -2.59
C PRO A 95 4.21 23.21 -2.94
N PHE A 96 2.91 23.02 -3.13
CA PHE A 96 2.32 21.76 -3.59
C PHE A 96 1.01 22.04 -4.35
N SER A 97 0.51 21.04 -5.08
CA SER A 97 -0.74 21.15 -5.81
C SER A 97 -1.97 21.06 -4.91
N GLU A 98 -2.91 21.98 -5.07
CA GLU A 98 -4.21 21.98 -4.36
C GLU A 98 -5.26 21.05 -5.00
N THR A 99 -4.98 20.55 -6.20
CA THR A 99 -5.85 19.66 -6.99
C THR A 99 -5.11 18.40 -7.44
N THR A 100 -5.86 17.33 -7.71
CA THR A 100 -5.29 16.06 -8.19
C THR A 100 -4.72 16.13 -9.60
N TYR A 101 -5.15 17.13 -10.38
CA TYR A 101 -4.73 17.33 -11.77
C TYR A 101 -4.38 18.81 -11.98
N THR A 102 -3.16 19.06 -12.41
CA THR A 102 -2.69 20.37 -12.88
C THR A 102 -1.37 20.22 -13.63
N GLU A 103 -1.18 21.03 -14.67
CA GLU A 103 0.08 21.14 -15.42
C GLU A 103 1.17 21.90 -14.66
N TYR A 104 0.82 22.58 -13.57
CA TYR A 104 1.77 23.36 -12.77
C TYR A 104 2.61 22.50 -11.81
N ASP A 105 2.21 21.25 -11.56
CA ASP A 105 2.97 20.36 -10.69
C ASP A 105 4.11 19.69 -11.46
N LEU A 106 5.32 20.22 -11.29
CA LEU A 106 6.54 19.71 -11.91
C LEU A 106 7.25 18.66 -11.05
N SER A 107 6.62 18.17 -9.98
CA SER A 107 7.15 17.08 -9.16
C SER A 107 7.30 15.82 -10.01
N ASP A 108 8.47 15.19 -9.91
CA ASP A 108 8.91 14.17 -10.84
C ASP A 108 10.03 13.34 -10.22
N ILE A 109 10.07 12.05 -10.57
CA ILE A 109 11.21 11.17 -10.33
C ILE A 109 11.73 10.63 -11.65
N VAL A 110 13.04 10.72 -11.81
CA VAL A 110 13.77 10.17 -12.94
C VAL A 110 14.81 9.20 -12.40
N ILE A 111 14.88 8.00 -12.98
CA ILE A 111 15.77 6.94 -12.57
C ILE A 111 16.57 6.48 -13.77
N GLN A 112 17.88 6.42 -13.61
CA GLN A 112 18.82 6.10 -14.68
C GLN A 112 19.82 5.04 -14.24
N ILE A 113 20.29 4.24 -15.19
CA ILE A 113 21.50 3.43 -15.03
C ILE A 113 22.54 4.04 -15.97
N SER A 114 23.55 4.70 -15.40
CA SER A 114 24.49 5.52 -16.18
C SER A 114 23.70 6.56 -17.02
N ASP A 115 23.82 6.55 -18.35
CA ASP A 115 23.10 7.48 -19.24
C ASP A 115 21.76 6.93 -19.77
N THR A 116 21.36 5.72 -19.35
CA THR A 116 20.12 5.07 -19.81
C THR A 116 18.96 5.39 -18.87
N LEU A 117 17.88 5.97 -19.39
CA LEU A 117 16.62 6.15 -18.66
C LEU A 117 15.98 4.80 -18.37
N VAL A 118 15.68 4.53 -17.10
CA VAL A 118 14.97 3.33 -16.63
C VAL A 118 13.53 3.66 -16.27
N TYR A 119 13.30 4.79 -15.61
CA TYR A 119 11.98 5.21 -15.18
C TYR A 119 11.86 6.73 -15.18
N ASP A 120 10.70 7.23 -15.58
CA ASP A 120 10.30 8.62 -15.54
C ASP A 120 8.83 8.67 -15.15
N SER A 121 8.51 9.27 -14.01
CA SER A 121 7.12 9.33 -13.56
C SER A 121 6.22 10.11 -14.51
N LYS A 122 6.74 11.12 -15.23
CA LYS A 122 5.93 11.87 -16.20
C LYS A 122 5.65 11.10 -17.49
N ALA A 123 6.38 10.01 -17.74
CA ALA A 123 6.11 9.11 -18.87
C ALA A 123 5.24 7.90 -18.47
N ASP A 124 4.99 7.70 -17.18
CA ASP A 124 4.17 6.62 -16.64
C ASP A 124 2.69 7.04 -16.62
N SER A 125 1.83 6.26 -17.28
CA SER A 125 0.38 6.47 -17.34
C SER A 125 -0.33 6.53 -15.97
N ILE A 126 0.33 6.08 -14.90
CA ILE A 126 -0.19 6.20 -13.53
C ILE A 126 -0.03 7.63 -13.00
N TYR A 127 1.01 8.35 -13.45
CA TYR A 127 1.42 9.65 -12.89
C TYR A 127 1.44 10.80 -13.89
N ASP A 128 1.36 10.54 -15.20
CA ASP A 128 1.49 11.55 -16.28
C ASP A 128 0.49 12.71 -16.15
N GLU A 129 -0.75 12.43 -15.74
CA GLU A 129 -1.78 13.45 -15.49
C GLU A 129 -1.88 13.85 -14.01
N PHE A 130 -1.30 13.07 -13.09
CA PHE A 130 -1.50 13.25 -11.65
C PHE A 130 -0.52 14.26 -11.05
N SER A 131 -1.06 15.16 -10.24
CA SER A 131 -0.27 16.10 -9.44
C SER A 131 0.30 15.40 -8.21
N ILE A 132 1.51 14.85 -8.34
CA ILE A 132 2.15 14.03 -7.32
C ILE A 132 2.26 14.75 -5.97
N SER A 133 2.58 16.05 -5.98
CA SER A 133 2.68 16.87 -4.76
C SER A 133 1.34 17.05 -4.03
N PHE A 134 0.19 16.79 -4.68
CA PHE A 134 -1.13 16.77 -4.04
C PHE A 134 -1.18 15.81 -2.84
N GLY A 135 -0.32 14.79 -2.81
CA GLY A 135 -0.16 13.93 -1.63
C GLY A 135 0.14 14.69 -0.33
N ILE A 136 0.84 15.84 -0.41
CA ILE A 136 1.13 16.69 0.75
C ILE A 136 -0.15 17.22 1.39
N LYS A 137 -1.16 17.58 0.58
CA LYS A 137 -2.45 18.07 1.09
C LYS A 137 -3.20 17.00 1.88
N GLU A 138 -3.26 15.80 1.33
CA GLU A 138 -4.08 14.71 1.87
C GLU A 138 -3.38 13.95 3.00
N ARG A 139 -2.05 13.83 2.92
CA ARG A 139 -1.27 12.90 3.76
C ARG A 139 -0.01 13.54 4.36
N GLN A 140 0.29 14.79 4.05
CA GLN A 140 1.53 15.49 4.47
C GLN A 140 2.82 14.87 3.90
N PHE A 141 2.72 14.00 2.90
CA PHE A 141 3.82 13.44 2.14
C PHE A 141 3.31 12.95 0.79
N TYR A 142 4.21 12.69 -0.15
CA TYR A 142 3.90 11.99 -1.39
C TYR A 142 4.87 10.85 -1.61
N TYR A 143 4.53 9.93 -2.50
CA TYR A 143 5.38 8.78 -2.78
C TYR A 143 5.28 8.35 -4.24
N TYR A 144 6.31 7.62 -4.66
CA TYR A 144 6.36 6.92 -5.94
C TYR A 144 6.39 5.42 -5.66
N ASN A 145 5.60 4.67 -6.40
CA ASN A 145 5.70 3.21 -6.50
C ASN A 145 5.86 2.84 -7.97
N PHE A 146 6.92 2.10 -8.30
CA PHE A 146 7.19 1.66 -9.67
C PHE A 146 7.96 0.33 -9.70
N VAL A 147 7.89 -0.35 -10.85
CA VAL A 147 8.60 -1.60 -11.15
C VAL A 147 9.57 -1.32 -12.31
N PRO A 148 10.89 -1.34 -12.10
CA PRO A 148 11.83 -1.04 -13.18
C PRO A 148 11.92 -2.20 -14.17
N GLU A 149 12.01 -1.87 -15.46
CA GLU A 149 12.21 -2.88 -16.52
C GLU A 149 13.64 -3.43 -16.54
N THR A 150 14.61 -2.63 -16.06
CA THR A 150 16.03 -2.98 -16.03
C THR A 150 16.60 -2.76 -14.64
N PHE A 151 17.31 -3.77 -14.14
CA PHE A 151 17.95 -3.78 -12.83
C PHE A 151 19.44 -3.38 -12.91
N GLY A 152 19.88 -2.54 -11.97
CA GLY A 152 21.25 -2.03 -11.95
C GLY A 152 21.57 -1.10 -10.78
N PRO A 153 22.73 -0.43 -10.80
CA PRO A 153 22.99 0.68 -9.91
C PRO A 153 22.22 1.90 -10.42
N TYR A 154 21.27 2.37 -9.63
CA TYR A 154 20.40 3.47 -10.02
C TYR A 154 20.95 4.81 -9.56
N GLU A 155 20.87 5.80 -10.44
CA GLU A 155 20.84 7.20 -10.03
C GLU A 155 19.38 7.66 -9.99
N ILE A 156 18.93 8.09 -8.81
CA ILE A 156 17.58 8.57 -8.54
C ILE A 156 17.65 10.09 -8.45
N ARG A 157 16.90 10.78 -9.31
CA ARG A 157 16.73 12.25 -9.29
C ARG A 157 15.29 12.59 -8.98
N ILE A 158 15.07 13.50 -8.02
CA ILE A 158 13.73 13.91 -7.60
C ILE A 158 13.59 15.40 -7.72
N LYS A 159 12.49 15.86 -8.29
CA LYS A 159 12.09 17.26 -8.40
C LYS A 159 10.92 17.57 -7.47
N ASN A 160 10.87 18.80 -6.98
CA ASN A 160 9.73 19.35 -6.25
C ASN A 160 8.66 19.93 -7.20
N TYR A 161 7.64 20.54 -6.62
CA TYR A 161 6.54 21.21 -7.31
C TYR A 161 6.99 22.23 -8.37
N ASP A 162 8.04 23.01 -8.06
CA ASP A 162 8.58 24.05 -8.94
C ASP A 162 9.53 23.50 -10.03
N GLY A 163 9.83 22.20 -9.99
CA GLY A 163 10.70 21.50 -10.94
C GLY A 163 12.18 21.53 -10.56
N ASP A 164 12.52 22.04 -9.37
CA ASP A 164 13.89 22.06 -8.87
C ASP A 164 14.30 20.67 -8.36
N ILE A 165 15.52 20.26 -8.68
CA ILE A 165 16.08 18.99 -8.18
C ILE A 165 16.32 19.14 -6.68
N ILE A 166 15.58 18.37 -5.88
CA ILE A 166 15.73 18.32 -4.43
C ILE A 166 16.65 17.18 -3.98
N LEU A 167 16.85 16.15 -4.81
CA LEU A 167 17.70 15.02 -4.48
C LEU A 167 18.33 14.39 -5.72
N THR A 168 19.61 14.03 -5.61
CA THR A 168 20.28 13.04 -6.46
C THR A 168 20.91 11.97 -5.56
N ALA A 169 20.49 10.72 -5.69
CA ALA A 169 20.96 9.61 -4.86
C ALA A 169 21.40 8.41 -5.72
N ASN A 170 22.47 7.74 -5.33
CA ASN A 170 23.00 6.58 -6.04
C ASN A 170 22.82 5.31 -5.22
N THR A 171 22.19 4.28 -5.79
CA THR A 171 22.09 2.96 -5.16
C THR A 171 23.30 2.09 -5.49
N SER A 172 23.62 1.15 -4.61
CA SER A 172 24.41 -0.02 -5.02
C SER A 172 23.63 -0.84 -6.07
N TYR A 173 24.33 -1.75 -6.75
CA TYR A 173 23.70 -2.69 -7.70
C TYR A 173 22.48 -3.36 -7.07
N VAL A 174 21.34 -3.22 -7.75
CA VAL A 174 20.10 -3.91 -7.44
C VAL A 174 19.90 -4.94 -8.56
N ASP A 175 19.74 -6.21 -8.21
CA ASP A 175 19.53 -7.29 -9.18
C ASP A 175 18.56 -8.30 -8.62
N GLU A 176 17.31 -8.19 -9.06
CA GLU A 176 16.24 -9.14 -8.77
C GLU A 176 15.21 -9.21 -9.90
N THR A 177 15.52 -9.93 -10.97
CA THR A 177 14.46 -10.53 -11.77
C THR A 177 13.81 -11.65 -10.95
N ILE A 178 12.52 -11.52 -10.65
CA ILE A 178 11.75 -12.53 -9.94
C ILE A 178 10.89 -13.27 -10.95
N ASP A 179 11.06 -14.59 -11.01
CA ASP A 179 10.22 -15.49 -11.82
C ASP A 179 9.72 -16.62 -10.93
N VAL A 180 8.81 -16.27 -10.01
CA VAL A 180 8.24 -17.20 -9.04
C VAL A 180 6.72 -17.06 -9.05
N ASN A 181 6.03 -18.19 -9.23
CA ASN A 181 4.59 -18.25 -9.06
C ASN A 181 4.24 -18.07 -7.56
N PRO A 182 3.45 -17.05 -7.19
CA PRO A 182 3.13 -16.77 -5.79
C PRO A 182 2.35 -17.90 -5.10
N ASN A 183 1.74 -18.80 -5.88
CA ASN A 183 0.97 -19.95 -5.37
C ASN A 183 1.83 -21.21 -5.17
N ASP A 184 3.09 -21.22 -5.61
CA ASP A 184 4.03 -22.29 -5.29
C ASP A 184 4.71 -21.98 -3.95
N ALA A 185 4.18 -22.60 -2.89
CA ALA A 185 4.64 -22.37 -1.53
C ALA A 185 6.13 -22.72 -1.33
N GLN A 186 6.65 -23.73 -2.03
CA GLN A 186 8.05 -24.13 -1.89
C GLN A 186 8.96 -23.15 -2.63
N ALA A 187 8.64 -22.81 -3.87
CA ALA A 187 9.41 -21.82 -4.63
C ALA A 187 9.41 -20.45 -3.95
N LYS A 188 8.28 -20.02 -3.37
CA LYS A 188 8.18 -18.79 -2.57
C LYS A 188 9.06 -18.84 -1.32
N ALA A 189 9.08 -19.97 -0.60
CA ALA A 189 9.94 -20.14 0.57
C ALA A 189 11.43 -20.08 0.21
N ASP A 190 11.84 -20.74 -0.87
CA ASP A 190 13.23 -20.77 -1.35
C ASP A 190 13.68 -19.37 -1.82
N LEU A 191 12.80 -18.63 -2.50
CA LEU A 191 13.02 -17.22 -2.83
C LEU A 191 13.27 -16.41 -1.56
N PHE A 192 12.40 -16.50 -0.55
CA PHE A 192 12.53 -15.72 0.68
C PHE A 192 13.84 -15.97 1.42
N VAL A 193 14.34 -17.22 1.42
CA VAL A 193 15.66 -17.55 1.98
C VAL A 193 16.77 -16.84 1.20
N THR A 194 16.71 -16.88 -0.13
CA THR A 194 17.69 -16.23 -1.01
C THR A 194 17.69 -14.71 -0.81
N LEU A 195 16.52 -14.10 -0.76
CA LEU A 195 16.34 -12.66 -0.56
C LEU A 195 16.81 -12.20 0.82
N SER A 196 16.56 -13.02 1.85
CA SER A 196 17.06 -12.74 3.20
C SER A 196 18.60 -12.68 3.24
N GLN A 197 19.29 -13.55 2.48
CA GLN A 197 20.76 -13.50 2.34
C GLN A 197 21.25 -12.23 1.61
N LYS A 198 20.41 -11.65 0.74
CA LYS A 198 20.66 -10.36 0.08
C LYS A 198 20.26 -9.14 0.93
N GLY A 199 19.80 -9.36 2.16
CA GLY A 199 19.45 -8.33 3.13
C GLY A 199 18.01 -7.83 3.06
N PHE A 200 17.11 -8.56 2.39
CA PHE A 200 15.68 -8.30 2.54
C PHE A 200 15.17 -8.76 3.90
N LEU A 201 14.23 -8.00 4.43
CA LEU A 201 13.52 -8.25 5.65
C LEU A 201 12.10 -8.71 5.30
N ARG A 202 11.56 -9.60 6.12
CA ARG A 202 10.19 -10.08 5.95
C ARG A 202 9.21 -8.99 6.41
N SER A 203 8.14 -8.82 5.63
CA SER A 203 7.00 -7.98 5.96
C SER A 203 6.07 -8.68 6.96
N TYR A 204 4.90 -8.09 7.25
CA TYR A 204 3.96 -8.70 8.18
C TYR A 204 3.45 -10.05 7.67
N THR A 205 3.37 -11.01 8.58
CA THR A 205 2.67 -12.27 8.37
C THR A 205 1.15 -12.06 8.38
N ILE A 206 0.39 -13.03 7.87
CA ILE A 206 -1.08 -12.98 7.89
C ILE A 206 -1.59 -12.86 9.33
N ASP A 207 -0.96 -13.54 10.29
CA ASP A 207 -1.35 -13.47 11.70
C ASP A 207 -1.09 -12.06 12.27
N GLU A 208 0.07 -11.47 12.00
CA GLU A 208 0.37 -10.08 12.41
C GLU A 208 -0.59 -9.07 11.75
N ILE A 209 -0.99 -9.28 10.49
CA ILE A 209 -1.99 -8.44 9.81
C ILE A 209 -3.37 -8.59 10.48
N ASN A 210 -3.77 -9.81 10.84
CA ASN A 210 -5.03 -10.05 11.55
C ASN A 210 -5.05 -9.42 12.94
N ASP A 211 -3.92 -9.47 13.64
CA ASP A 211 -3.72 -8.80 14.93
C ASP A 211 -3.81 -7.28 14.76
N LEU A 212 -3.18 -6.72 13.72
CA LEU A 212 -3.27 -5.29 13.39
C LEU A 212 -4.70 -4.85 13.11
N TYR A 213 -5.49 -5.68 12.43
CA TYR A 213 -6.91 -5.42 12.17
C TYR A 213 -7.77 -5.52 13.43
N GLU A 214 -7.26 -6.11 14.52
CA GLU A 214 -8.01 -6.43 15.74
C GLU A 214 -9.28 -7.24 15.39
N PHE A 215 -9.15 -8.15 14.42
CA PHE A 215 -10.30 -8.80 13.78
C PHE A 215 -11.19 -9.53 14.80
N ASP A 216 -10.57 -10.27 15.72
CA ASP A 216 -11.26 -11.01 16.78
C ASP A 216 -12.15 -10.12 17.66
N GLN A 217 -11.79 -8.85 17.85
CA GLN A 217 -12.55 -7.89 18.65
C GLN A 217 -13.79 -7.36 17.90
N HIS A 218 -13.88 -7.58 16.59
CA HIS A 218 -14.92 -7.02 15.73
C HIS A 218 -15.78 -8.06 15.03
N VAL A 219 -15.34 -9.32 14.94
CA VAL A 219 -16.14 -10.44 14.37
C VAL A 219 -17.51 -10.57 15.05
N TRP A 220 -17.63 -10.24 16.34
CA TRP A 220 -18.91 -10.29 17.04
C TRP A 220 -19.99 -9.41 16.40
N LYS A 221 -19.63 -8.31 15.73
CA LYS A 221 -20.56 -7.44 15.00
C LYS A 221 -21.25 -8.23 13.87
N ALA A 222 -20.54 -9.13 13.18
CA ALA A 222 -21.14 -9.99 12.16
C ALA A 222 -22.20 -10.91 12.76
N TYR A 223 -21.91 -11.54 13.91
CA TYR A 223 -22.89 -12.37 14.62
C TYR A 223 -24.10 -11.57 15.07
N MET A 224 -23.92 -10.33 15.54
CA MET A 224 -25.02 -9.43 15.89
C MET A 224 -25.91 -9.13 14.69
N TYR A 225 -25.36 -8.78 13.53
CA TYR A 225 -26.15 -8.52 12.33
C TYR A 225 -26.91 -9.76 11.84
N THR A 226 -26.27 -10.94 11.88
CA THR A 226 -26.94 -12.21 11.58
C THR A 226 -28.07 -12.51 12.56
N ALA A 227 -27.89 -12.24 13.86
CA ALA A 227 -28.91 -12.45 14.88
C ALA A 227 -30.10 -11.50 14.69
N ILE A 228 -29.86 -10.22 14.38
CA ILE A 228 -30.91 -9.25 14.06
C ILE A 228 -31.72 -9.71 12.85
N PHE A 229 -31.04 -10.16 11.78
CA PHE A 229 -31.71 -10.71 10.61
C PHE A 229 -32.61 -11.90 10.95
N LEU A 230 -32.12 -12.85 11.76
CA LEU A 230 -32.91 -13.99 12.22
C LEU A 230 -34.17 -13.58 12.97
N VAL A 231 -34.06 -12.60 13.87
CA VAL A 231 -35.22 -12.08 14.63
C VAL A 231 -36.24 -11.46 13.69
N ILE A 232 -35.80 -10.69 12.69
CA ILE A 232 -36.69 -10.08 11.69
C ILE A 232 -37.34 -11.17 10.82
N ASP A 233 -36.59 -12.15 10.33
CA ASP A 233 -37.11 -13.23 9.49
C ASP A 233 -38.17 -14.06 10.23
N LEU A 234 -37.91 -14.39 11.50
CA LEU A 234 -38.88 -15.08 12.36
C LEU A 234 -40.14 -14.24 12.61
N ALA A 235 -40.00 -12.94 12.87
CA ALA A 235 -41.12 -12.04 13.09
C ALA A 235 -42.00 -11.90 11.83
N VAL A 236 -41.38 -11.75 10.65
CA VAL A 236 -42.07 -11.69 9.35
C VAL A 236 -42.76 -13.02 9.05
N GLY A 237 -42.06 -14.14 9.21
CA GLY A 237 -42.63 -15.48 9.04
C GLY A 237 -43.84 -15.72 9.95
N TYR A 238 -43.73 -15.36 11.23
CA TYR A 238 -44.84 -15.42 12.19
C TYR A 238 -46.03 -14.57 11.73
N PHE A 239 -45.79 -13.32 11.34
CA PHE A 239 -46.84 -12.41 10.87
C PHE A 239 -47.62 -12.99 9.68
N PHE A 240 -46.93 -13.52 8.67
CA PHE A 240 -47.59 -14.11 7.49
C PHE A 240 -48.32 -15.42 7.79
N VAL A 241 -47.81 -16.26 8.69
CA VAL A 241 -48.46 -17.53 9.06
C VAL A 241 -49.74 -17.28 9.86
N PHE A 242 -49.73 -16.33 10.81
CA PHE A 242 -50.88 -16.08 11.68
C PHE A 242 -51.93 -15.17 11.03
N LYS A 243 -51.53 -14.21 10.19
CA LYS A 243 -52.48 -13.38 9.44
C LYS A 243 -53.27 -14.18 8.39
N LYS A 244 -52.74 -15.31 7.91
CA LYS A 244 -53.45 -16.21 6.99
C LYS A 244 -54.52 -17.09 7.65
N LYS A 245 -54.55 -17.12 9.00
CA LYS A 245 -55.49 -17.93 9.80
C LYS A 245 -56.70 -17.13 10.32
N GLN A 246 -56.74 -15.82 10.06
CA GLN A 246 -57.90 -14.94 10.29
C GLN A 246 -58.51 -14.57 8.95
#